data_AF-V5TF21-F1
#
_entry.id   AF-V5TF21-F1
#
_cell.length_a   1.000
_cell.length_b   1.000
_cell.length_c   1.000
_cell.angle_alpha   90.00
_cell.angle_beta   90.00
_cell.angle_gamma   90.00
#
_symmetry.space_group_name_H-M   'P 1'
#
loop_
_entity.id
_entity.type
_entity.pdbx_description
1 polymer ?
#
loop_
_entity_poly.entity_id
_entity_poly.type
_entity_poly.pdbx_seq_one_letter_code
_entity_poly.pdbx_strand_id
1 'polypeptide(L)'
;KSNIGHTQVAAGVAGVMKMVLAMQHETLPASLHIDEPTPYVDWSAGAVRLLGEATPWPETGRPHRAGISSFGISGTNAHIVLEQPPASEDGPAAVSAEPAQDVVVPWVLSARTEQGLRGQARALLAHLADGSAPSPVDTAFSLVTRRSMLERRAVVIGASDDDLRAGLRALAAGTPAAGLVQGRFVARRDRKVVLVFPGQGSQWVGMGAELLTSSPAFAARIAECERALAPHVGWPLGKVLRGESGAPALDRVEVAQCALWAVMVSLAEVWRTHGLQPAAVLGHSQGEIAAACVAGALSLDDAATVVAVRSLAISERLSGRGGMVSVTAPHDRVAALVESWGERLAVAAINGPSTQVVSGEPAALEEFLARCAQAGIRAKKIPVDYASHSVDVKRIKDVLLSGLADLAPQESQIPFFSTVTGDWIAPADLDAQYWYRNL
;
A
#
# COMPACT_ATOMS: atom_id res chain seq x y z
N LYS A 1 -39.46 -17.66 26.27
CA LYS A 1 -40.13 -16.92 27.35
C LYS A 1 -39.68 -17.40 28.73
N SER A 2 -39.63 -18.71 28.98
CA SER A 2 -39.07 -19.28 30.22
C SER A 2 -37.71 -18.69 30.65
N ASN A 3 -36.81 -18.36 29.71
CA ASN A 3 -35.48 -17.85 30.03
C ASN A 3 -35.39 -16.31 30.13
N ILE A 4 -36.16 -15.58 29.33
CA ILE A 4 -36.00 -14.12 29.12
C ILE A 4 -37.29 -13.31 29.33
N GLY A 5 -38.33 -13.94 29.89
CA GLY A 5 -39.66 -13.35 30.01
C GLY A 5 -40.38 -13.15 28.68
N HIS A 6 -41.45 -12.35 28.70
CA HIS A 6 -42.19 -11.94 27.51
C HIS A 6 -41.69 -10.58 27.00
N THR A 7 -40.87 -10.58 25.95
CA THR A 7 -40.29 -9.37 25.33
C THR A 7 -41.27 -8.58 24.44
N GLN A 8 -42.57 -8.68 24.75
CA GLN A 8 -43.68 -8.06 24.03
C GLN A 8 -43.53 -8.19 22.50
N VAL A 9 -43.36 -7.06 21.82
CA VAL A 9 -43.24 -6.95 20.35
C VAL A 9 -42.08 -7.78 19.78
N ALA A 10 -41.03 -8.05 20.56
CA ALA A 10 -39.88 -8.85 20.13
C ALA A 10 -40.04 -10.35 20.43
N ALA A 11 -41.17 -10.79 20.99
CA ALA A 11 -41.32 -12.18 21.43
C ALA A 11 -41.27 -13.19 20.28
N GLY A 12 -41.83 -12.85 19.11
CA GLY A 12 -41.78 -13.70 17.92
C GLY A 12 -40.36 -13.88 17.39
N VAL A 13 -39.65 -12.77 17.15
CA VAL A 13 -38.27 -12.81 16.62
C VAL A 13 -37.27 -13.41 17.61
N ALA A 14 -37.49 -13.27 18.93
CA ALA A 14 -36.71 -13.98 19.93
C ALA A 14 -36.87 -15.51 19.81
N GLY A 15 -38.08 -15.99 19.47
CA GLY A 15 -38.32 -17.40 19.14
C GLY A 15 -37.59 -17.85 17.88
N VAL A 16 -37.53 -17.00 16.86
CA VAL A 16 -36.73 -17.24 15.64
C VAL A 16 -35.25 -17.36 15.97
N MET A 17 -34.68 -16.40 16.70
CA MET A 17 -33.27 -16.44 17.11
C MET A 17 -32.93 -17.72 17.88
N LYS A 18 -33.78 -18.12 18.84
CA LYS A 18 -33.63 -19.37 19.59
C LYS A 18 -33.48 -20.55 18.63
N MET A 19 -34.39 -20.67 17.66
CA MET A 19 -34.42 -21.83 16.79
C MET A 19 -33.32 -21.82 15.73
N VAL A 20 -32.93 -20.65 15.21
CA VAL A 20 -31.77 -20.53 14.32
C VAL A 20 -30.48 -20.93 15.05
N LEU A 21 -30.26 -20.46 16.27
CA LEU A 21 -29.10 -20.86 17.08
C LEU A 21 -29.14 -22.37 17.41
N ALA A 22 -30.32 -22.91 17.75
CA ALA A 22 -30.47 -24.33 18.01
C ALA A 22 -30.17 -25.20 16.78
N MET A 23 -30.49 -24.73 15.57
CA MET A 23 -30.11 -25.40 14.32
C MET A 23 -28.60 -25.30 14.06
N GLN A 24 -27.98 -24.15 14.31
CA GLN A 24 -26.53 -23.94 14.13
C GLN A 24 -25.67 -24.75 15.09
N HIS A 25 -26.16 -24.95 16.33
CA HIS A 25 -25.47 -25.71 17.36
C HIS A 25 -25.99 -27.15 17.51
N GLU A 26 -26.88 -27.58 16.63
CA GLU A 26 -27.47 -28.93 16.60
C GLU A 26 -28.02 -29.39 17.96
N THR A 27 -28.50 -28.45 18.77
CA THR A 27 -28.94 -28.70 20.15
C THR A 27 -30.20 -27.89 20.44
N LEU A 28 -31.25 -28.58 20.89
CA LEU A 28 -32.49 -27.98 21.37
C LEU A 28 -32.34 -27.57 22.84
N PRO A 29 -32.37 -26.27 23.18
CA PRO A 29 -32.20 -25.84 24.57
C PRO A 29 -33.48 -26.06 25.38
N ALA A 30 -33.30 -26.38 26.67
CA ALA A 30 -34.36 -26.60 27.64
C ALA A 30 -35.31 -25.40 27.77
N SER A 31 -36.57 -25.71 28.06
CA SER A 31 -37.58 -24.76 28.55
C SER A 31 -37.64 -24.89 30.07
N LEU A 32 -37.43 -23.77 30.77
CA LEU A 32 -37.35 -23.74 32.23
C LEU A 32 -38.75 -23.74 32.87
N HIS A 33 -38.77 -24.06 34.17
CA HIS A 33 -39.98 -24.08 35.02
C HIS A 33 -41.00 -25.15 34.61
N ILE A 34 -40.50 -26.32 34.23
CA ILE A 34 -41.31 -27.51 33.91
C ILE A 34 -40.97 -28.59 34.94
N ASP A 35 -41.39 -28.37 36.19
CA ASP A 35 -41.27 -29.39 37.24
C ASP A 35 -42.28 -30.52 37.02
N GLU A 36 -43.50 -30.17 36.57
CA GLU A 36 -44.54 -31.10 36.11
C GLU A 36 -45.29 -30.46 34.91
N PRO A 37 -45.61 -31.21 33.83
CA PRO A 37 -46.43 -30.71 32.74
C PRO A 37 -47.82 -30.27 33.23
N THR A 38 -48.43 -29.27 32.58
CA THR A 38 -49.76 -28.80 33.00
C THR A 38 -50.82 -29.91 32.84
N PRO A 39 -51.71 -30.12 33.83
CA PRO A 39 -52.73 -31.17 33.78
C PRO A 39 -53.89 -30.84 32.83
N TYR A 40 -53.95 -29.62 32.29
CA TYR A 40 -55.01 -29.18 31.38
C TYR A 40 -54.79 -29.59 29.91
N VAL A 41 -53.71 -30.34 29.62
CA VAL A 41 -53.37 -30.87 28.29
C VAL A 41 -53.14 -32.37 28.42
N ASP A 42 -53.72 -33.16 27.52
CA ASP A 42 -53.44 -34.59 27.43
C ASP A 42 -52.10 -34.83 26.71
N TRP A 43 -51.06 -35.13 27.49
CA TRP A 43 -49.72 -35.44 26.99
C TRP A 43 -49.55 -36.90 26.57
N SER A 44 -50.51 -37.79 26.89
CA SER A 44 -50.38 -39.24 26.70
C SER A 44 -50.43 -39.66 25.22
N ALA A 45 -50.99 -38.82 24.35
CA ALA A 45 -51.05 -39.04 22.90
C ALA A 45 -49.68 -39.06 22.20
N GLY A 46 -48.60 -38.60 22.86
CA GLY A 46 -47.22 -38.78 22.42
C GLY A 46 -46.76 -37.94 21.22
N ALA A 47 -47.66 -37.17 20.59
CA ALA A 47 -47.32 -36.35 19.41
C ALA A 47 -46.50 -35.09 19.73
N VAL A 48 -46.47 -34.65 20.99
CA VAL A 48 -45.73 -33.46 21.46
C VAL A 48 -45.05 -33.77 22.80
N ARG A 49 -43.77 -33.39 22.93
CA ARG A 49 -42.99 -33.53 24.17
C ARG A 49 -42.40 -32.19 24.58
N LEU A 50 -42.54 -31.85 25.86
CA LEU A 50 -41.88 -30.68 26.44
C LEU A 50 -40.36 -30.90 26.54
N LEU A 51 -39.58 -29.89 26.19
CA LEU A 51 -38.12 -29.91 26.31
C LEU A 51 -37.70 -29.47 27.72
N GLY A 52 -37.76 -30.36 28.71
CA GLY A 52 -37.31 -30.08 30.08
C GLY A 52 -35.78 -30.00 30.23
N GLU A 53 -35.04 -30.62 29.31
CA GLU A 53 -33.58 -30.68 29.31
C GLU A 53 -33.03 -30.33 27.91
N ALA A 54 -31.77 -29.87 27.87
CA ALA A 54 -31.10 -29.62 26.59
C ALA A 54 -30.86 -30.96 25.90
N THR A 55 -31.32 -31.08 24.65
CA THR A 55 -31.33 -32.36 23.91
C THR A 55 -30.66 -32.15 22.56
N PRO A 56 -29.80 -33.07 22.09
CA PRO A 56 -29.33 -33.06 20.71
C PRO A 56 -30.50 -32.99 19.72
N TRP A 57 -30.33 -32.26 18.63
CA TRP A 57 -31.34 -32.25 17.57
C TRP A 57 -31.34 -33.61 16.88
N PRO A 58 -32.49 -34.31 16.75
CA PRO A 58 -32.51 -35.66 16.20
C PRO A 58 -32.15 -35.67 14.71
N GLU A 59 -31.20 -36.52 14.35
CA GLU A 59 -30.88 -36.82 12.96
C GLU A 59 -32.00 -37.67 12.34
N THR A 60 -32.62 -37.14 11.29
CA THR A 60 -33.77 -37.79 10.62
C THR A 60 -33.54 -38.02 9.12
N GLY A 61 -32.33 -37.73 8.62
CA GLY A 61 -32.03 -37.73 7.18
C GLY A 61 -32.74 -36.61 6.40
N ARG A 62 -33.33 -35.63 7.09
CA ARG A 62 -34.03 -34.48 6.52
C ARG A 62 -33.52 -33.19 7.16
N PRO A 63 -33.58 -32.03 6.46
CA PRO A 63 -33.24 -30.76 7.05
C PRO A 63 -34.01 -30.51 8.35
N HIS A 64 -33.33 -30.00 9.36
CA HIS A 64 -33.97 -29.63 10.62
C HIS A 64 -35.03 -28.55 10.37
N ARG A 65 -36.24 -28.75 10.90
CA ARG A 65 -37.37 -27.82 10.77
C ARG A 65 -37.98 -27.50 12.12
N ALA A 66 -38.43 -26.26 12.29
CA ALA A 66 -39.09 -25.81 13.50
C ALA A 66 -40.25 -24.85 13.19
N GLY A 67 -41.36 -25.01 13.90
CA GLY A 67 -42.46 -24.05 13.90
C GLY A 67 -42.32 -23.03 15.04
N ILE A 68 -42.54 -21.75 14.74
CA ILE A 68 -42.60 -20.68 15.74
C ILE A 68 -43.96 -20.00 15.64
N SER A 69 -44.69 -19.99 16.75
CA SER A 69 -46.01 -19.37 16.87
C SER A 69 -45.95 -18.12 17.75
N SER A 70 -46.68 -17.08 17.35
CA SER A 70 -46.91 -15.88 18.16
C SER A 70 -48.37 -15.45 18.06
N PHE A 71 -49.03 -15.30 19.21
CA PHE A 71 -50.45 -14.98 19.33
C PHE A 71 -50.60 -13.65 20.05
N GLY A 72 -51.12 -12.65 19.35
CA GLY A 72 -51.34 -11.31 19.90
C GLY A 72 -52.65 -11.21 20.67
N ILE A 73 -52.70 -10.36 21.68
CA ILE A 73 -53.92 -10.12 22.47
C ILE A 73 -55.08 -9.55 21.62
N SER A 74 -54.76 -8.91 20.48
CA SER A 74 -55.74 -8.46 19.48
C SER A 74 -56.43 -9.60 18.73
N GLY A 75 -55.99 -10.84 18.91
CA GLY A 75 -56.46 -12.00 18.14
C GLY A 75 -55.68 -12.25 16.84
N THR A 76 -54.69 -11.42 16.51
CA THR A 76 -53.82 -11.64 15.35
C THR A 76 -52.78 -12.71 15.66
N ASN A 77 -52.75 -13.76 14.83
CA ASN A 77 -51.88 -14.92 14.99
C ASN A 77 -50.87 -14.99 13.83
N ALA A 78 -49.63 -15.33 14.15
CA ALA A 78 -48.59 -15.62 13.17
C ALA A 78 -47.94 -16.97 13.48
N HIS A 79 -47.69 -17.75 12.43
CA HIS A 79 -46.93 -18.98 12.50
C HIS A 79 -45.92 -19.01 11.36
N ILE A 80 -44.67 -19.35 11.67
CA ILE A 80 -43.60 -19.47 10.69
C ILE A 80 -42.93 -20.83 10.83
N VAL A 81 -42.51 -21.38 9.70
CA VAL A 81 -41.72 -22.61 9.63
C VAL A 81 -40.32 -22.22 9.20
N LEU A 82 -39.32 -22.57 10.01
CA LEU A 82 -37.91 -22.44 9.66
C LEU A 82 -37.38 -23.78 9.20
N GLU A 83 -36.47 -23.74 8.24
CA GLU A 83 -35.71 -24.88 7.75
C GLU A 83 -34.23 -24.54 7.81
N GLN A 84 -33.42 -25.51 8.23
CA GLN A 84 -31.96 -25.45 8.17
C GLN A 84 -31.52 -25.15 6.73
N PRO A 85 -30.54 -24.27 6.52
CA PRO A 85 -30.00 -24.05 5.17
C PRO A 85 -29.45 -25.38 4.61
N PRO A 86 -29.49 -25.59 3.28
CA PRO A 86 -28.85 -26.74 2.68
C PRO A 86 -27.39 -26.81 3.15
N ALA A 87 -26.90 -28.02 3.42
CA ALA A 87 -25.48 -28.22 3.67
C ALA A 87 -24.73 -27.63 2.47
N SER A 88 -23.85 -26.66 2.73
CA SER A 88 -22.96 -26.18 1.69
C SER A 88 -22.09 -27.35 1.26
N GLU A 89 -22.20 -27.81 0.01
CA GLU A 89 -21.25 -28.77 -0.57
C GLU A 89 -19.82 -28.19 -0.53
N ASP A 90 -19.73 -26.86 -0.56
CA ASP A 90 -18.59 -26.06 -0.11
C ASP A 90 -18.70 -25.80 1.41
N GLY A 91 -18.64 -26.83 2.26
CA GLY A 91 -18.06 -26.62 3.59
C GLY A 91 -16.70 -25.94 3.39
N PRO A 92 -16.18 -25.11 4.33
CA PRO A 92 -14.86 -24.52 4.12
C PRO A 92 -13.96 -25.67 3.73
N ALA A 93 -13.55 -25.69 2.45
CA ALA A 93 -12.64 -26.70 2.02
C ALA A 93 -11.50 -26.49 3.01
N ALA A 94 -11.17 -27.53 3.76
CA ALA A 94 -9.81 -27.65 4.23
C ALA A 94 -9.00 -27.78 2.94
N VAL A 95 -8.89 -26.69 2.19
CA VAL A 95 -7.71 -26.40 1.44
C VAL A 95 -6.70 -26.43 2.56
N SER A 96 -6.02 -27.55 2.68
CA SER A 96 -4.67 -27.60 3.18
C SER A 96 -3.85 -26.69 2.27
N ALA A 97 -4.15 -25.39 2.29
CA ALA A 97 -3.15 -24.39 2.12
C ALA A 97 -2.20 -24.74 3.26
N GLU A 98 -1.01 -25.22 2.90
CA GLU A 98 0.11 -25.19 3.83
C GLU A 98 0.02 -23.86 4.57
N PRO A 99 0.13 -23.86 5.91
CA PRO A 99 -0.01 -22.63 6.66
C PRO A 99 0.94 -21.65 6.00
N ALA A 100 0.38 -20.57 5.44
CA ALA A 100 1.15 -19.51 4.84
C ALA A 100 1.81 -18.77 6.01
N GLN A 101 2.74 -19.47 6.66
CA GLN A 101 3.62 -18.94 7.67
C GLN A 101 4.35 -17.80 6.95
N ASP A 102 4.30 -16.62 7.55
CA ASP A 102 4.98 -15.40 7.09
C ASP A 102 4.27 -14.55 6.01
N VAL A 103 2.97 -14.74 5.76
CA VAL A 103 2.23 -13.75 4.94
C VAL A 103 1.88 -12.51 5.77
N VAL A 104 2.42 -11.37 5.37
CA VAL A 104 2.07 -10.07 5.93
C VAL A 104 0.61 -9.73 5.58
N VAL A 105 -0.24 -9.59 6.60
CA VAL A 105 -1.66 -9.24 6.41
C VAL A 105 -2.03 -7.90 7.07
N PRO A 106 -2.88 -7.08 6.42
CA PRO A 106 -3.40 -5.86 7.02
C PRO A 106 -4.76 -6.10 7.70
N TRP A 107 -4.83 -5.96 9.02
CA TRP A 107 -6.10 -5.87 9.75
C TRP A 107 -6.60 -4.43 9.77
N VAL A 108 -7.63 -4.15 8.98
CA VAL A 108 -8.22 -2.82 8.83
C VAL A 108 -9.40 -2.66 9.79
N LEU A 109 -9.27 -1.78 10.78
CA LEU A 109 -10.33 -1.46 11.72
C LEU A 109 -10.88 -0.06 11.46
N SER A 110 -12.18 0.13 11.71
CA SER A 110 -12.74 1.48 11.71
C SER A 110 -13.86 1.69 12.73
N ALA A 111 -14.07 2.94 13.11
CA ALA A 111 -15.16 3.39 13.96
C ALA A 111 -15.49 4.86 13.68
N ARG A 112 -16.63 5.35 14.19
CA ARG A 112 -16.97 6.78 14.11
C ARG A 112 -16.12 7.65 15.04
N THR A 113 -15.63 7.07 16.15
CA THR A 113 -14.88 7.77 17.19
C THR A 113 -13.59 7.02 17.53
N GLU A 114 -12.62 7.72 18.11
CA GLU A 114 -11.36 7.10 18.55
C GLU A 114 -11.61 6.07 19.65
N GLN A 115 -12.49 6.36 20.62
CA GLN A 115 -12.90 5.40 21.65
C GLN A 115 -13.58 4.17 21.04
N GLY A 116 -14.42 4.36 20.02
CA GLY A 116 -15.03 3.26 19.27
C GLY A 116 -13.98 2.40 18.58
N LEU A 117 -12.94 3.00 18.00
CA LEU A 117 -11.85 2.28 17.34
C LEU A 117 -11.06 1.43 18.34
N ARG A 118 -10.75 2.00 19.52
CA ARG A 118 -10.14 1.24 20.63
C ARG A 118 -11.05 0.11 21.12
N GLY A 119 -12.37 0.35 21.14
CA GLY A 119 -13.37 -0.66 21.46
C GLY A 119 -13.40 -1.82 20.46
N GLN A 120 -13.31 -1.52 19.15
CA GLN A 120 -13.20 -2.54 18.10
C GLN A 120 -11.95 -3.41 18.27
N ALA A 121 -10.81 -2.80 18.60
CA ALA A 121 -9.58 -3.55 18.86
C ALA A 121 -9.72 -4.51 20.05
N ARG A 122 -10.33 -4.07 21.16
CA ARG A 122 -10.61 -4.94 22.32
C ARG A 122 -11.60 -6.05 21.99
N ALA A 123 -12.67 -5.74 21.25
CA ALA A 123 -13.67 -6.74 20.86
C ALA A 123 -13.05 -7.81 19.95
N LEU A 124 -12.20 -7.40 19.00
CA LEU A 124 -11.48 -8.34 18.14
C LEU A 124 -10.49 -9.20 18.93
N LEU A 125 -9.71 -8.61 19.85
CA LEU A 125 -8.85 -9.39 20.75
C LEU A 125 -9.60 -10.44 21.56
N ALA A 126 -10.77 -10.07 22.10
CA ALA A 126 -11.61 -11.01 22.85
C ALA A 126 -12.16 -12.13 21.96
N HIS A 127 -12.59 -11.81 20.74
CA HIS A 127 -13.06 -12.80 19.78
C HIS A 127 -11.95 -13.79 19.37
N LEU A 128 -10.74 -13.28 19.16
CA LEU A 128 -9.58 -14.10 18.77
C LEU A 128 -8.97 -14.91 19.93
N ALA A 129 -9.43 -14.69 21.17
CA ALA A 129 -8.98 -15.46 22.33
C ALA A 129 -9.76 -16.77 22.50
N ASP A 130 -10.88 -16.94 21.78
CA ASP A 130 -11.65 -18.17 21.76
C ASP A 130 -10.92 -19.23 20.93
N GLY A 131 -10.96 -20.50 21.36
CA GLY A 131 -10.21 -21.63 20.76
C GLY A 131 -10.63 -22.01 19.33
N SER A 132 -11.55 -21.25 18.74
CA SER A 132 -12.08 -21.39 17.39
C SER A 132 -11.76 -20.16 16.51
N ALA A 133 -10.73 -19.39 16.86
CA ALA A 133 -10.37 -18.17 16.14
C ALA A 133 -10.08 -18.45 14.63
N PRO A 134 -10.62 -17.62 13.72
CA PRO A 134 -10.32 -17.73 12.29
C PRO A 134 -8.85 -17.41 12.00
N SER A 135 -8.36 -17.83 10.83
CA SER A 135 -7.01 -17.50 10.39
C SER A 135 -6.80 -15.96 10.29
N PRO A 136 -5.55 -15.46 10.37
CA PRO A 136 -5.26 -14.05 10.15
C PRO A 136 -5.74 -13.51 8.81
N VAL A 137 -5.66 -14.33 7.76
CA VAL A 137 -6.10 -13.99 6.41
C VAL A 137 -7.62 -13.84 6.36
N ASP A 138 -8.37 -14.80 6.93
CA ASP A 138 -9.83 -14.74 6.97
C ASP A 138 -10.33 -13.57 7.82
N THR A 139 -9.60 -13.27 8.90
CA THR A 139 -9.84 -12.08 9.73
C THR A 139 -9.65 -10.81 8.90
N ALA A 140 -8.52 -10.68 8.19
CA ALA A 140 -8.25 -9.53 7.32
C ALA A 140 -9.32 -9.37 6.23
N PHE A 141 -9.66 -10.47 5.56
CA PHE A 141 -10.68 -10.51 4.51
C PHE A 141 -12.04 -10.06 5.05
N SER A 142 -12.44 -10.57 6.22
CA SER A 142 -13.72 -10.24 6.85
C SER A 142 -13.78 -8.78 7.32
N LEU A 143 -12.67 -8.25 7.83
CA LEU A 143 -12.56 -6.85 8.26
C LEU A 143 -12.75 -5.88 7.09
N VAL A 144 -12.38 -6.26 5.87
CA VAL A 144 -12.52 -5.40 4.68
C VAL A 144 -13.85 -5.63 3.95
N THR A 145 -14.30 -6.88 3.81
CA THR A 145 -15.46 -7.23 2.96
C THR A 145 -16.79 -7.28 3.71
N ARG A 146 -16.77 -7.44 5.05
CA ARG A 146 -17.97 -7.65 5.88
C ARG A 146 -18.17 -6.58 6.95
N ARG A 147 -17.42 -5.47 6.89
CA ARG A 147 -17.54 -4.34 7.81
C ARG A 147 -17.60 -3.04 7.02
N SER A 148 -18.41 -2.11 7.50
CA SER A 148 -18.44 -0.76 6.94
C SER A 148 -17.14 0.01 7.25
N MET A 149 -16.68 0.82 6.31
CA MET A 149 -15.49 1.66 6.48
C MET A 149 -15.85 3.06 6.98
N LEU A 150 -15.57 3.32 8.26
CA LEU A 150 -15.92 4.54 8.98
C LEU A 150 -14.75 5.55 9.05
N GLU A 151 -14.98 6.67 9.74
CA GLU A 151 -14.10 7.85 9.69
C GLU A 151 -12.79 7.67 10.44
N ARG A 152 -12.77 7.04 11.61
CA ARG A 152 -11.54 6.73 12.35
C ARG A 152 -11.08 5.36 11.91
N ARG A 153 -9.85 5.28 11.39
CA ARG A 153 -9.30 4.05 10.81
C ARG A 153 -7.96 3.71 11.44
N ALA A 154 -7.71 2.42 11.58
CA ALA A 154 -6.41 1.88 11.90
C ALA A 154 -6.12 0.68 10.97
N VAL A 155 -4.85 0.50 10.65
CA VAL A 155 -4.34 -0.71 10.01
C VAL A 155 -3.27 -1.28 10.93
N VAL A 156 -3.47 -2.53 11.35
CA VAL A 156 -2.44 -3.33 12.02
C VAL A 156 -1.83 -4.26 10.98
N ILE A 157 -0.51 -4.20 10.81
CA ILE A 157 0.24 -4.96 9.82
C ILE A 157 1.16 -5.91 10.58
N GLY A 158 1.10 -7.20 10.26
CA GLY A 158 1.94 -8.21 10.90
C GLY A 158 2.04 -9.47 10.03
N ALA A 159 3.13 -10.22 10.22
CA ALA A 159 3.38 -11.50 9.56
C ALA A 159 3.00 -12.70 10.44
N SER A 160 2.71 -12.46 11.72
CA SER A 160 2.33 -13.47 12.70
C SER A 160 1.10 -13.06 13.52
N ASP A 161 0.44 -14.05 14.12
CA ASP A 161 -0.64 -13.86 15.08
C ASP A 161 -0.22 -12.95 16.24
N ASP A 162 1.01 -13.13 16.73
CA ASP A 162 1.55 -12.37 17.86
C ASP A 162 1.76 -10.90 17.50
N ASP A 163 2.31 -10.60 16.32
CA ASP A 163 2.47 -9.22 15.83
C ASP A 163 1.11 -8.51 15.72
N LEU A 164 0.13 -9.18 15.12
CA LEU A 164 -1.20 -8.64 14.90
C LEU A 164 -1.92 -8.40 16.23
N ARG A 165 -1.83 -9.35 17.18
CA ARG A 165 -2.39 -9.20 18.53
C ARG A 165 -1.67 -8.10 19.32
N ALA A 166 -0.35 -7.97 19.18
CA ALA A 166 0.40 -6.88 19.79
C ALA A 166 -0.03 -5.51 19.27
N GLY A 167 -0.21 -5.38 17.95
CA GLY A 167 -0.73 -4.16 17.32
C GLY A 167 -2.16 -3.81 17.74
N LEU A 168 -3.04 -4.82 17.89
CA LEU A 168 -4.38 -4.61 18.44
C LEU A 168 -4.35 -4.16 19.91
N ARG A 169 -3.45 -4.72 20.74
CA ARG A 169 -3.29 -4.30 22.14
C ARG A 169 -2.81 -2.85 22.22
N ALA A 170 -1.85 -2.47 21.37
CA ALA A 170 -1.37 -1.09 21.27
C ALA A 170 -2.48 -0.14 20.83
N LEU A 171 -3.27 -0.51 19.81
CA LEU A 171 -4.43 0.26 19.38
C LEU A 171 -5.48 0.40 20.49
N ALA A 172 -5.79 -0.69 21.20
CA ALA A 172 -6.74 -0.69 22.31
C ALA A 172 -6.30 0.22 23.46
N ALA A 173 -5.00 0.26 23.77
CA ALA A 173 -4.38 1.12 24.78
C ALA A 173 -4.20 2.57 24.30
N GLY A 174 -4.19 2.81 22.99
CA GLY A 174 -3.89 4.11 22.41
C GLY A 174 -2.40 4.45 22.44
N THR A 175 -1.53 3.44 22.39
CA THR A 175 -0.07 3.61 22.36
C THR A 175 0.47 3.35 20.96
N PRO A 176 1.56 4.02 20.53
CA PRO A 176 2.23 3.71 19.27
C PRO A 176 2.79 2.28 19.27
N ALA A 177 2.86 1.65 18.09
CA ALA A 177 3.53 0.38 17.87
C ALA A 177 4.07 0.29 16.44
N ALA A 178 5.15 -0.48 16.25
CA ALA A 178 5.60 -0.88 14.93
C ALA A 178 4.48 -1.69 14.26
N GLY A 179 4.14 -1.37 13.01
CA GLY A 179 3.03 -2.01 12.28
C GLY A 179 1.63 -1.46 12.58
N LEU A 180 1.47 -0.45 13.44
CA LEU A 180 0.19 0.23 13.68
C LEU A 180 0.16 1.60 12.99
N VAL A 181 -0.71 1.75 11.99
CA VAL A 181 -0.97 3.02 11.32
C VAL A 181 -2.38 3.49 11.64
N GLN A 182 -2.52 4.74 12.08
CA GLN A 182 -3.81 5.35 12.38
C GLN A 182 -4.07 6.55 11.49
N GLY A 183 -5.32 6.74 11.10
CA GLY A 183 -5.71 7.87 10.28
C GLY A 183 -7.17 8.25 10.49
N ARG A 184 -7.50 9.45 10.00
CA ARG A 184 -8.88 9.91 9.91
C ARG A 184 -9.26 10.09 8.45
N PHE A 185 -10.33 9.43 8.04
CA PHE A 185 -11.03 9.75 6.82
C PHE A 185 -11.87 11.01 7.01
N VAL A 186 -11.72 11.94 6.07
CA VAL A 186 -12.49 13.17 5.97
C VAL A 186 -13.17 13.13 4.61
N ALA A 187 -14.49 12.94 4.61
CA ALA A 187 -15.30 13.04 3.40
C ALA A 187 -15.16 14.45 2.81
N ARG A 188 -15.07 14.57 1.48
CA ARG A 188 -14.87 15.80 0.66
C ARG A 188 -13.47 16.08 0.08
N ARG A 189 -12.47 15.22 0.30
CA ARG A 189 -11.28 15.27 -0.56
C ARG A 189 -11.46 14.26 -1.68
N ASP A 190 -11.57 14.72 -2.92
CA ASP A 190 -11.29 13.88 -4.08
C ASP A 190 -9.85 13.41 -3.92
N ARG A 191 -9.67 12.16 -3.50
CA ARG A 191 -8.34 11.61 -3.20
C ARG A 191 -7.69 11.15 -4.49
N LYS A 192 -7.39 12.13 -5.33
CA LYS A 192 -6.49 11.95 -6.47
C LYS A 192 -5.10 11.64 -5.91
N VAL A 193 -4.55 10.50 -6.31
CA VAL A 193 -3.20 10.09 -5.92
C VAL A 193 -2.22 10.62 -6.96
N VAL A 194 -1.11 11.18 -6.51
CA VAL A 194 0.03 11.53 -7.37
C VAL A 194 1.17 10.57 -7.05
N LEU A 195 1.75 9.93 -8.06
CA LEU A 195 2.99 9.18 -7.89
C LEU A 195 4.17 10.13 -8.13
N VAL A 196 5.07 10.19 -7.15
CA VAL A 196 6.25 11.06 -7.17
C VAL A 196 7.50 10.20 -7.28
N PHE A 197 8.29 10.44 -8.32
CA PHE A 197 9.47 9.66 -8.67
C PHE A 197 10.73 10.47 -8.33
N PRO A 198 11.46 10.14 -7.25
CA PRO A 198 12.65 10.88 -6.85
C PRO A 198 13.82 10.69 -7.82
N GLY A 199 14.82 11.56 -7.72
CA GLY A 199 16.10 11.41 -8.41
C GLY A 199 17.04 10.41 -7.73
N GLN A 200 18.34 10.53 -7.99
CA GLN A 200 19.38 9.75 -7.31
C GLN A 200 19.49 10.14 -5.83
N GLY A 201 19.77 9.15 -4.97
CA GLY A 201 20.02 9.35 -3.53
C GLY A 201 19.26 8.39 -2.61
N SER A 202 18.24 7.70 -3.12
CA SER A 202 17.44 6.72 -2.36
C SER A 202 17.93 5.27 -2.50
N GLN A 203 18.98 5.03 -3.30
CA GLN A 203 19.52 3.70 -3.54
C GLN A 203 20.26 3.16 -2.30
N TRP A 204 20.15 1.85 -2.09
CA TRP A 204 20.86 1.11 -1.05
C TRP A 204 21.08 -0.33 -1.50
N VAL A 205 22.16 -0.97 -1.03
CA VAL A 205 22.51 -2.34 -1.42
C VAL A 205 21.45 -3.32 -0.91
N GLY A 206 20.84 -4.10 -1.80
CA GLY A 206 19.73 -4.99 -1.49
C GLY A 206 18.35 -4.39 -1.75
N MET A 207 18.26 -3.17 -2.30
CA MET A 207 16.97 -2.58 -2.63
C MET A 207 16.17 -3.46 -3.60
N GLY A 208 14.93 -3.77 -3.22
CA GLY A 208 14.03 -4.62 -4.02
C GLY A 208 14.35 -6.13 -3.97
N ALA A 209 15.43 -6.58 -3.32
CA ALA A 209 15.81 -7.99 -3.30
C ALA A 209 14.73 -8.90 -2.71
N GLU A 210 14.09 -8.50 -1.61
CA GLU A 210 12.98 -9.23 -1.02
C GLU A 210 11.75 -9.24 -1.95
N LEU A 211 11.44 -8.11 -2.58
CA LEU A 211 10.29 -7.96 -3.49
C LEU A 211 10.43 -8.80 -4.77
N LEU A 212 11.65 -9.11 -5.21
CA LEU A 212 11.88 -10.06 -6.31
C LEU A 212 11.36 -11.46 -6.00
N THR A 213 11.28 -11.81 -4.71
CA THR A 213 10.78 -13.12 -4.25
C THR A 213 9.33 -13.02 -3.78
N SER A 214 8.97 -11.97 -3.03
CA SER A 214 7.67 -11.86 -2.36
C SER A 214 6.58 -11.22 -3.22
N SER A 215 6.92 -10.52 -4.31
CA SER A 215 5.94 -9.86 -5.19
C SER A 215 6.11 -10.28 -6.65
N PRO A 216 5.23 -11.17 -7.16
CA PRO A 216 5.25 -11.58 -8.56
C PRO A 216 5.15 -10.42 -9.56
N ALA A 217 4.35 -9.39 -9.22
CA ALA A 217 4.20 -8.20 -10.06
C ALA A 217 5.48 -7.37 -10.14
N PHE A 218 6.18 -7.20 -9.01
CA PHE A 218 7.47 -6.52 -8.97
C PHE A 218 8.53 -7.30 -9.76
N ALA A 219 8.64 -8.61 -9.52
CA ALA A 219 9.60 -9.48 -10.18
C ALA A 219 9.42 -9.51 -11.71
N ALA A 220 8.17 -9.63 -12.16
CA ALA A 220 7.84 -9.59 -13.59
C ALA A 220 8.25 -8.25 -14.22
N ARG A 221 7.95 -7.14 -13.55
CA ARG A 221 8.29 -5.81 -14.07
C ARG A 221 9.81 -5.56 -14.08
N ILE A 222 10.55 -6.01 -13.07
CA ILE A 222 12.01 -5.95 -13.09
C ILE A 222 12.59 -6.77 -14.25
N ALA A 223 12.04 -7.95 -14.53
CA ALA A 223 12.50 -8.76 -15.66
C ALA A 223 12.24 -8.08 -17.02
N GLU A 224 11.15 -7.33 -17.16
CA GLU A 224 10.90 -6.47 -18.32
C GLU A 224 11.93 -5.34 -18.42
N CYS A 225 12.18 -4.62 -17.32
CA CYS A 225 13.18 -3.55 -17.26
C CYS A 225 14.59 -4.06 -17.58
N GLU A 226 14.96 -5.26 -17.09
CA GLU A 226 16.25 -5.89 -17.39
C GLU A 226 16.40 -6.18 -18.89
N ARG A 227 15.36 -6.71 -19.53
CA ARG A 227 15.36 -6.92 -20.99
C ARG A 227 15.49 -5.62 -21.76
N ALA A 228 14.77 -4.58 -21.35
CA ALA A 228 14.83 -3.25 -21.98
C ALA A 228 16.21 -2.58 -21.81
N LEU A 229 16.89 -2.80 -20.67
CA LEU A 229 18.23 -2.25 -20.42
C LEU A 229 19.36 -3.05 -21.09
N ALA A 230 19.16 -4.35 -21.36
CA ALA A 230 20.19 -5.26 -21.86
C ALA A 230 20.95 -4.76 -23.12
N PRO A 231 20.34 -4.06 -24.09
CA PRO A 231 21.07 -3.48 -25.22
C PRO A 231 22.07 -2.37 -24.85
N HIS A 232 21.89 -1.74 -23.69
CA HIS A 232 22.63 -0.55 -23.28
C HIS A 232 23.67 -0.82 -22.18
N VAL A 233 23.49 -1.88 -21.39
CA VAL A 233 24.36 -2.18 -20.24
C VAL A 233 24.95 -3.59 -20.31
N GLY A 234 26.22 -3.72 -19.89
CA GLY A 234 26.95 -5.00 -19.88
C GLY A 234 26.76 -5.83 -18.61
N TRP A 235 25.72 -5.58 -17.81
CA TRP A 235 25.52 -6.22 -16.51
C TRP A 235 24.05 -6.56 -16.25
N PRO A 236 23.75 -7.66 -15.55
CA PRO A 236 22.38 -8.06 -15.23
C PRO A 236 21.82 -7.26 -14.04
N LEU A 237 20.69 -6.60 -14.23
CA LEU A 237 20.04 -5.77 -13.21
C LEU A 237 19.67 -6.56 -11.95
N GLY A 238 19.15 -7.78 -12.09
CA GLY A 238 18.77 -8.62 -10.96
C GLY A 238 19.93 -8.92 -10.01
N LYS A 239 21.16 -9.05 -10.53
CA LYS A 239 22.35 -9.25 -9.69
C LYS A 239 22.73 -7.98 -8.92
N VAL A 240 22.59 -6.81 -9.54
CA VAL A 240 22.81 -5.51 -8.89
C VAL A 240 21.84 -5.33 -7.72
N LEU A 241 20.55 -5.60 -7.93
CA LEU A 241 19.53 -5.45 -6.89
C LEU A 241 19.75 -6.43 -5.72
N ARG A 242 20.19 -7.66 -6.01
CA ARG A 242 20.53 -8.65 -4.98
C ARG A 242 21.89 -8.43 -4.31
N GLY A 243 22.70 -7.48 -4.79
CA GLY A 243 24.05 -7.24 -4.28
C GLY A 243 24.97 -8.46 -4.44
N GLU A 244 24.77 -9.25 -5.50
CA GLU A 244 25.57 -10.45 -5.74
C GLU A 244 27.04 -10.12 -6.06
N SER A 245 27.95 -11.03 -5.70
CA SER A 245 29.36 -10.90 -6.07
C SER A 245 29.55 -10.83 -7.59
N GLY A 246 30.38 -9.89 -8.05
CA GLY A 246 30.62 -9.62 -9.47
C GLY A 246 29.61 -8.69 -10.14
N ALA A 247 28.56 -8.25 -9.44
CA ALA A 247 27.72 -7.14 -9.90
C ALA A 247 28.48 -5.81 -9.77
N PRO A 248 28.28 -4.85 -10.69
CA PRO A 248 28.89 -3.53 -10.55
C PRO A 248 28.33 -2.81 -9.33
N ALA A 249 29.15 -1.95 -8.73
CA ALA A 249 28.78 -1.22 -7.52
C ALA A 249 27.63 -0.23 -7.78
N LEU A 250 26.67 -0.19 -6.85
CA LEU A 250 25.46 0.64 -6.94
C LEU A 250 25.73 2.15 -6.76
N ASP A 251 26.94 2.54 -6.36
CA ASP A 251 27.37 3.93 -6.24
C ASP A 251 27.82 4.54 -7.58
N ARG A 252 28.12 3.71 -8.59
CA ARG A 252 28.36 4.15 -9.97
C ARG A 252 27.08 4.72 -10.56
N VAL A 253 27.16 5.92 -11.15
CA VAL A 253 25.97 6.68 -11.60
C VAL A 253 25.13 5.92 -12.62
N GLU A 254 25.76 5.30 -13.61
CA GLU A 254 25.12 4.48 -14.65
C GLU A 254 24.42 3.24 -14.11
N VAL A 255 24.91 2.70 -12.99
CA VAL A 255 24.27 1.57 -12.29
C VAL A 255 23.12 2.08 -11.42
N ALA A 256 23.37 3.12 -10.62
CA ALA A 256 22.40 3.71 -9.71
C ALA A 256 21.15 4.20 -10.44
N GLN A 257 21.33 4.95 -11.53
CA GLN A 257 20.23 5.55 -12.28
C GLN A 257 19.34 4.48 -12.93
N CYS A 258 19.94 3.50 -13.62
CA CYS A 258 19.21 2.40 -14.23
C CYS A 258 18.49 1.53 -13.19
N ALA A 259 19.16 1.21 -12.07
CA ALA A 259 18.54 0.40 -11.01
C ALA A 259 17.39 1.13 -10.32
N LEU A 260 17.54 2.43 -10.02
CA LEU A 260 16.48 3.24 -9.43
C LEU A 260 15.27 3.37 -10.36
N TRP A 261 15.50 3.62 -11.66
CA TRP A 261 14.44 3.66 -12.66
C TRP A 261 13.64 2.36 -12.67
N ALA A 262 14.33 1.21 -12.76
CA ALA A 262 13.67 -0.08 -12.81
C ALA A 262 12.86 -0.36 -11.52
N VAL A 263 13.43 -0.06 -10.35
CA VAL A 263 12.74 -0.22 -9.05
C VAL A 263 11.50 0.69 -8.98
N MET A 264 11.62 1.95 -9.38
CA MET A 264 10.52 2.91 -9.35
C MET A 264 9.35 2.49 -10.26
N VAL A 265 9.64 2.08 -11.49
CA VAL A 265 8.63 1.57 -12.43
C VAL A 265 7.98 0.29 -11.89
N SER A 266 8.77 -0.59 -11.26
CA SER A 266 8.28 -1.85 -10.69
C SER A 266 7.42 -1.66 -9.44
N LEU A 267 7.75 -0.69 -8.59
CA LEU A 267 6.90 -0.30 -7.46
C LEU A 267 5.57 0.31 -7.94
N ALA A 268 5.58 1.10 -9.01
CA ALA A 268 4.35 1.62 -9.60
C ALA A 268 3.43 0.49 -10.10
N GLU A 269 4.01 -0.58 -10.67
CA GLU A 269 3.24 -1.77 -11.05
C GLU A 269 2.61 -2.47 -9.84
N VAL A 270 3.35 -2.64 -8.74
CA VAL A 270 2.81 -3.22 -7.51
C VAL A 270 1.59 -2.42 -7.03
N TRP A 271 1.71 -1.09 -6.98
CA TRP A 271 0.57 -0.23 -6.61
C TRP A 271 -0.63 -0.41 -7.54
N ARG A 272 -0.38 -0.52 -8.85
CA ARG A 272 -1.43 -0.74 -9.85
C ARG A 272 -2.15 -2.08 -9.66
N THR A 273 -1.42 -3.15 -9.35
CA THR A 273 -2.04 -4.46 -9.08
C THR A 273 -2.93 -4.48 -7.84
N HIS A 274 -2.69 -3.56 -6.90
CA HIS A 274 -3.57 -3.31 -5.75
C HIS A 274 -4.68 -2.28 -6.02
N GLY A 275 -4.94 -1.94 -7.29
CA GLY A 275 -6.04 -1.09 -7.72
C GLY A 275 -5.77 0.42 -7.63
N LEU A 276 -4.53 0.84 -7.35
CA LEU A 276 -4.18 2.26 -7.35
C LEU A 276 -4.07 2.77 -8.78
N GLN A 277 -4.87 3.79 -9.11
CA GLN A 277 -4.78 4.53 -10.36
C GLN A 277 -4.28 5.95 -10.08
N PRO A 278 -3.07 6.33 -10.53
CA PRO A 278 -2.57 7.68 -10.33
C PRO A 278 -3.40 8.68 -11.15
N ALA A 279 -3.77 9.78 -10.51
CA ALA A 279 -4.41 10.91 -11.18
C ALA A 279 -3.39 11.85 -11.85
N ALA A 280 -2.11 11.74 -11.47
CA ALA A 280 -0.99 12.41 -12.11
C ALA A 280 0.32 11.74 -11.71
N VAL A 281 1.39 12.03 -12.46
CA VAL A 281 2.77 11.70 -12.09
C VAL A 281 3.64 12.96 -12.06
N LEU A 282 4.68 12.91 -11.24
CA LEU A 282 5.72 13.94 -11.14
C LEU A 282 7.05 13.24 -10.90
N GLY A 283 8.12 13.68 -11.55
CA GLY A 283 9.47 13.18 -11.32
C GLY A 283 10.44 14.30 -10.94
N HIS A 284 11.49 13.97 -10.20
CA HIS A 284 12.56 14.91 -9.88
C HIS A 284 13.83 14.54 -10.66
N SER A 285 14.28 15.42 -11.56
CA SER A 285 15.45 15.17 -12.43
C SER A 285 15.26 13.85 -13.20
N GLN A 286 16.21 12.91 -13.15
CA GLN A 286 16.08 11.60 -13.78
C GLN A 286 14.83 10.79 -13.37
N GLY A 287 14.21 11.10 -12.23
CA GLY A 287 12.96 10.47 -11.81
C GLY A 287 11.81 10.74 -12.79
N GLU A 288 11.90 11.81 -13.59
CA GLU A 288 10.95 12.05 -14.68
C GLU A 288 10.95 10.96 -15.74
N ILE A 289 12.05 10.22 -15.92
CA ILE A 289 12.11 9.10 -16.87
C ILE A 289 11.18 7.97 -16.39
N ALA A 290 11.18 7.68 -15.07
CA ALA A 290 10.24 6.73 -14.48
C ALA A 290 8.80 7.26 -14.53
N ALA A 291 8.59 8.56 -14.27
CA ALA A 291 7.28 9.19 -14.39
C ALA A 291 6.71 9.07 -15.81
N ALA A 292 7.52 9.34 -16.84
CA ALA A 292 7.11 9.27 -18.24
C ALA A 292 6.75 7.84 -18.63
N CYS A 293 7.56 6.87 -18.21
CA CYS A 293 7.28 5.45 -18.41
C CYS A 293 5.98 5.01 -17.73
N VAL A 294 5.78 5.37 -16.46
CA VAL A 294 4.58 5.00 -15.70
C VAL A 294 3.32 5.69 -16.22
N ALA A 295 3.44 6.91 -16.74
CA ALA A 295 2.34 7.58 -17.42
C ALA A 295 1.95 6.88 -18.73
N GLY A 296 2.86 6.12 -19.33
CA GLY A 296 2.73 5.59 -20.69
C GLY A 296 3.13 6.61 -21.76
N ALA A 297 3.79 7.70 -21.37
CA ALA A 297 4.29 8.72 -22.30
C ALA A 297 5.59 8.29 -23.00
N LEU A 298 6.34 7.37 -22.39
CA LEU A 298 7.44 6.64 -23.03
C LEU A 298 7.18 5.14 -22.92
N SER A 299 7.52 4.39 -23.96
CA SER A 299 7.60 2.94 -23.89
C SER A 299 8.67 2.50 -22.87
N LEU A 300 8.64 1.23 -22.45
CA LEU A 300 9.66 0.72 -21.53
C LEU A 300 11.06 0.76 -22.15
N ASP A 301 11.18 0.45 -23.44
CA ASP A 301 12.44 0.44 -24.20
C ASP A 301 12.97 1.87 -24.41
N ASP A 302 12.10 2.83 -24.73
CA ASP A 302 12.48 4.24 -24.84
C ASP A 302 12.94 4.80 -23.48
N ALA A 303 12.21 4.51 -22.41
CA ALA A 303 12.61 4.95 -21.07
C ALA A 303 13.94 4.29 -20.62
N ALA A 304 14.16 3.02 -20.95
CA ALA A 304 15.44 2.33 -20.74
C ALA A 304 16.58 2.99 -21.52
N THR A 305 16.33 3.37 -22.78
CA THR A 305 17.27 4.11 -23.62
C THR A 305 17.62 5.46 -22.98
N VAL A 306 16.63 6.24 -22.55
CA VAL A 306 16.85 7.55 -21.91
C VAL A 306 17.72 7.41 -20.66
N VAL A 307 17.37 6.52 -19.73
CA VAL A 307 18.13 6.37 -18.48
C VAL A 307 19.54 5.83 -18.74
N ALA A 308 19.72 4.90 -19.65
CA ALA A 308 21.03 4.32 -19.93
C ALA A 308 21.96 5.30 -20.66
N VAL A 309 21.50 5.93 -21.77
CA VAL A 309 22.29 6.91 -22.53
C VAL A 309 22.69 8.09 -21.65
N ARG A 310 21.74 8.62 -20.85
CA ARG A 310 22.00 9.71 -19.91
C ARG A 310 23.09 9.34 -18.90
N SER A 311 22.89 8.22 -18.22
CA SER A 311 23.72 7.87 -17.08
C SER A 311 25.12 7.42 -17.49
N LEU A 312 25.27 6.73 -18.63
CA LEU A 312 26.56 6.43 -19.25
C LEU A 312 27.30 7.71 -19.68
N ALA A 313 26.62 8.66 -20.33
CA ALA A 313 27.23 9.92 -20.73
C ALA A 313 27.75 10.71 -19.52
N ILE A 314 27.00 10.72 -18.41
CA ILE A 314 27.46 11.32 -17.14
C ILE A 314 28.70 10.59 -16.62
N SER A 315 28.66 9.26 -16.51
CA SER A 315 29.76 8.45 -16.01
C SER A 315 31.05 8.65 -16.81
N GLU A 316 30.96 8.70 -18.14
CA GLU A 316 32.15 8.72 -18.99
C GLU A 316 32.76 10.11 -19.14
N ARG A 317 31.92 11.15 -19.12
CA ARG A 317 32.33 12.51 -19.53
C ARG A 317 32.30 13.54 -18.41
N LEU A 318 31.49 13.34 -17.37
CA LEU A 318 31.26 14.33 -16.31
C LEU A 318 31.76 13.89 -14.93
N SER A 319 31.81 12.59 -14.63
CA SER A 319 32.32 12.09 -13.35
C SER A 319 33.74 12.58 -13.06
N GLY A 320 33.98 12.93 -11.80
CA GLY A 320 35.20 13.54 -11.28
C GLY A 320 35.40 15.02 -11.62
N ARG A 321 34.48 15.67 -12.34
CA ARG A 321 34.65 17.07 -12.82
C ARG A 321 33.77 18.09 -12.12
N GLY A 322 32.79 17.65 -11.34
CA GLY A 322 31.81 18.53 -10.70
C GLY A 322 31.40 18.04 -9.32
N GLY A 323 30.44 18.73 -8.72
CA GLY A 323 29.80 18.28 -7.50
C GLY A 323 28.48 18.99 -7.26
N MET A 324 27.84 18.63 -6.14
CA MET A 324 26.60 19.26 -5.70
C MET A 324 26.56 19.44 -4.19
N VAL A 325 25.87 20.48 -3.72
CA VAL A 325 25.72 20.86 -2.32
C VAL A 325 24.24 21.11 -2.02
N SER A 326 23.70 20.44 -1.01
CA SER A 326 22.40 20.75 -0.42
C SER A 326 22.53 21.94 0.51
N VAL A 327 21.62 22.91 0.40
CA VAL A 327 21.62 24.18 1.14
C VAL A 327 20.29 24.36 1.86
N THR A 328 20.33 24.71 3.13
CA THR A 328 19.13 24.99 3.94
C THR A 328 18.90 26.51 4.04
N ALA A 329 18.28 27.10 3.02
CA ALA A 329 17.91 28.52 2.98
C ALA A 329 16.72 28.75 2.03
N PRO A 330 16.14 29.95 1.93
CA PRO A 330 15.22 30.30 0.85
C PRO A 330 15.90 30.45 -0.52
N HIS A 331 15.17 30.21 -1.61
CA HIS A 331 15.73 30.21 -2.97
C HIS A 331 16.37 31.55 -3.37
N ASP A 332 15.69 32.67 -3.09
CA ASP A 332 16.18 34.03 -3.34
C ASP A 332 17.54 34.29 -2.66
N ARG A 333 17.69 33.84 -1.41
CA ARG A 333 18.95 33.94 -0.66
C ARG A 333 20.07 33.10 -1.29
N VAL A 334 19.77 31.87 -1.72
CA VAL A 334 20.77 31.01 -2.37
C VAL A 334 21.16 31.56 -3.74
N ALA A 335 20.19 32.02 -4.54
CA ALA A 335 20.43 32.60 -5.85
C ALA A 335 21.33 33.85 -5.76
N ALA A 336 21.05 34.76 -4.82
CA ALA A 336 21.87 35.94 -4.58
C ALA A 336 23.30 35.60 -4.12
N LEU A 337 23.50 34.49 -3.39
CA LEU A 337 24.83 34.03 -3.02
C LEU A 337 25.58 33.48 -4.23
N VAL A 338 24.93 32.62 -5.03
CA VAL A 338 25.52 31.94 -6.19
C VAL A 338 25.94 32.91 -7.29
N GLU A 339 25.26 34.05 -7.43
CA GLU A 339 25.48 35.04 -8.49
C GLU A 339 26.96 35.45 -8.66
N SER A 340 27.74 35.55 -7.58
CA SER A 340 29.16 35.93 -7.66
C SER A 340 30.07 34.93 -8.37
N TRP A 341 29.60 33.71 -8.62
CA TRP A 341 30.36 32.65 -9.31
C TRP A 341 30.03 32.55 -10.81
N GLY A 342 29.06 33.31 -11.32
CA GLY A 342 28.66 33.24 -12.74
C GLY A 342 28.26 31.82 -13.14
N GLU A 343 28.74 31.35 -14.30
CA GLU A 343 28.41 30.00 -14.79
C GLU A 343 29.07 28.85 -14.01
N ARG A 344 30.01 29.14 -13.10
CA ARG A 344 30.75 28.10 -12.34
C ARG A 344 29.87 27.37 -11.33
N LEU A 345 28.78 28.00 -10.89
CA LEU A 345 27.78 27.44 -9.98
C LEU A 345 26.37 27.75 -10.50
N ALA A 346 25.45 26.81 -10.31
CA ALA A 346 24.04 26.97 -10.64
C ALA A 346 23.16 26.45 -9.51
N VAL A 347 21.97 27.03 -9.35
CA VAL A 347 20.92 26.44 -8.50
C VAL A 347 20.30 25.29 -9.28
N ALA A 348 20.64 24.06 -8.90
CA ALA A 348 20.27 22.83 -9.58
C ALA A 348 18.83 22.38 -9.29
N ALA A 349 18.35 22.61 -8.06
CA ALA A 349 17.02 22.18 -7.65
C ALA A 349 16.46 23.07 -6.53
N ILE A 350 15.14 23.28 -6.56
CA ILE A 350 14.36 23.96 -5.52
C ILE A 350 13.39 22.93 -4.92
N ASN A 351 13.85 22.20 -3.91
CA ASN A 351 13.12 21.07 -3.32
C ASN A 351 12.05 21.50 -2.31
N GLY A 352 12.11 22.75 -1.86
CA GLY A 352 11.12 23.33 -0.97
C GLY A 352 11.47 24.76 -0.55
N PRO A 353 10.63 25.37 0.32
CA PRO A 353 10.81 26.77 0.74
C PRO A 353 12.16 27.06 1.41
N SER A 354 12.78 26.03 1.99
CA SER A 354 14.05 26.14 2.73
C SER A 354 15.11 25.12 2.29
N THR A 355 14.96 24.46 1.14
CA THR A 355 15.84 23.38 0.70
C THR A 355 16.17 23.52 -0.78
N GLN A 356 17.44 23.79 -1.10
CA GLN A 356 17.93 23.90 -2.47
C GLN A 356 19.15 23.00 -2.68
N VAL A 357 19.49 22.80 -3.94
CA VAL A 357 20.73 22.18 -4.35
C VAL A 357 21.49 23.15 -5.27
N VAL A 358 22.78 23.30 -5.02
CA VAL A 358 23.71 24.04 -5.88
C VAL A 358 24.67 23.04 -6.52
N SER A 359 24.90 23.16 -7.82
CA SER A 359 25.81 22.31 -8.60
C SER A 359 26.88 23.15 -9.28
N GLY A 360 28.06 22.59 -9.50
CA GLY A 360 29.07 23.23 -10.34
C GLY A 360 30.47 22.71 -10.09
N GLU A 361 31.46 23.57 -10.34
CA GLU A 361 32.87 23.22 -10.23
C GLU A 361 33.28 22.89 -8.78
N PRO A 362 34.13 21.87 -8.54
CA PRO A 362 34.50 21.46 -7.19
C PRO A 362 35.11 22.59 -6.36
N ALA A 363 36.04 23.37 -6.95
CA ALA A 363 36.69 24.48 -6.26
C ALA A 363 35.69 25.59 -5.87
N ALA A 364 34.76 25.94 -6.77
CA ALA A 364 33.72 26.93 -6.49
C ALA A 364 32.77 26.45 -5.38
N LEU A 365 32.47 25.15 -5.32
CA LEU A 365 31.64 24.57 -4.27
C LEU A 365 32.32 24.61 -2.88
N GLU A 366 33.65 24.43 -2.80
CA GLU A 366 34.37 24.62 -1.53
C GLU A 366 34.28 26.08 -1.06
N GLU A 367 34.51 27.03 -1.95
CA GLU A 367 34.37 28.47 -1.65
C GLU A 367 32.95 28.80 -1.20
N PHE A 368 31.94 28.26 -1.90
CA PHE A 368 30.53 28.43 -1.57
C PHE A 368 30.18 27.85 -0.20
N LEU A 369 30.69 26.67 0.14
CA LEU A 369 30.52 26.06 1.46
C LEU A 369 31.11 26.93 2.57
N ALA A 370 32.31 27.47 2.34
CA ALA A 370 32.95 28.40 3.28
C ALA A 370 32.11 29.67 3.47
N ARG A 371 31.57 30.23 2.38
CA ARG A 371 30.67 31.40 2.45
C ARG A 371 29.36 31.10 3.17
N CYS A 372 28.78 29.92 2.95
CA CYS A 372 27.60 29.46 3.68
C CYS A 372 27.89 29.39 5.18
N ALA A 373 29.03 28.81 5.57
CA ALA A 373 29.45 28.72 6.97
C ALA A 373 29.61 30.11 7.61
N GLN A 374 30.25 31.05 6.92
CA GLN A 374 30.38 32.45 7.38
C GLN A 374 29.03 33.15 7.53
N ALA A 375 28.07 32.85 6.64
CA ALA A 375 26.72 33.42 6.66
C ALA A 375 25.74 32.68 7.61
N GLY A 376 26.22 31.68 8.37
CA GLY A 376 25.39 30.86 9.25
C GLY A 376 24.38 29.97 8.52
N ILE A 377 24.62 29.67 7.24
CA ILE A 377 23.75 28.84 6.40
C ILE A 377 24.26 27.40 6.44
N ARG A 378 23.38 26.45 6.78
CA ARG A 378 23.71 25.03 6.74
C ARG A 378 23.80 24.57 5.28
N ALA A 379 24.94 24.02 4.91
CA ALA A 379 25.18 23.44 3.59
C ALA A 379 25.98 22.13 3.72
N LYS A 380 25.69 21.14 2.88
CA LYS A 380 26.32 19.81 2.91
C LYS A 380 26.54 19.28 1.51
N LYS A 381 27.73 18.75 1.23
CA LYS A 381 28.01 18.04 -0.03
C LYS A 381 27.11 16.83 -0.20
N ILE A 382 26.62 16.65 -1.42
CA ILE A 382 25.92 15.46 -1.86
C ILE A 382 26.98 14.49 -2.40
N PRO A 383 26.92 13.18 -2.10
CA PRO A 383 27.89 12.19 -2.59
C PRO A 383 27.69 11.90 -4.08
N VAL A 384 28.03 12.88 -4.91
CA VAL A 384 28.06 12.83 -6.37
C VAL A 384 29.32 13.58 -6.84
N ASP A 385 29.92 13.11 -7.92
CA ASP A 385 31.19 13.62 -8.47
C ASP A 385 31.03 14.33 -9.82
N TYR A 386 29.80 14.71 -10.15
CA TYR A 386 29.42 15.47 -11.34
C TYR A 386 28.42 16.57 -10.98
N ALA A 387 28.31 17.58 -11.85
CA ALA A 387 27.42 18.73 -11.67
C ALA A 387 26.26 18.70 -12.68
N SER A 388 25.19 17.96 -12.39
CA SER A 388 23.97 18.04 -13.20
C SER A 388 23.25 19.37 -12.99
N HIS A 389 22.38 19.77 -13.92
CA HIS A 389 21.64 21.03 -13.91
C HIS A 389 22.56 22.26 -13.92
N SER A 390 23.70 22.14 -14.61
CA SER A 390 24.72 23.16 -14.71
C SER A 390 25.28 23.26 -16.13
N VAL A 391 26.14 24.26 -16.37
CA VAL A 391 26.81 24.46 -17.66
C VAL A 391 27.63 23.24 -18.10
N ASP A 392 28.09 22.41 -17.16
CA ASP A 392 28.91 21.23 -17.48
C ASP A 392 28.16 20.20 -18.32
N VAL A 393 26.83 20.14 -18.22
CA VAL A 393 25.98 19.23 -19.00
C VAL A 393 26.08 19.52 -20.50
N LYS A 394 26.46 20.75 -20.92
CA LYS A 394 26.71 21.08 -22.34
C LYS A 394 27.73 20.15 -23.00
N ARG A 395 28.67 19.57 -22.24
CA ARG A 395 29.72 18.66 -22.74
C ARG A 395 29.18 17.34 -23.29
N ILE A 396 27.98 16.95 -22.87
CA ILE A 396 27.32 15.69 -23.28
C ILE A 396 26.07 15.93 -24.13
N LYS A 397 25.81 17.18 -24.54
CA LYS A 397 24.64 17.55 -25.34
C LYS A 397 24.53 16.68 -26.60
N ASP A 398 25.58 16.63 -27.41
CA ASP A 398 25.53 15.92 -28.69
C ASP A 398 25.38 14.40 -28.50
N VAL A 399 25.93 13.85 -27.42
CA VAL A 399 25.76 12.44 -27.05
C VAL A 399 24.30 12.14 -26.74
N LEU A 400 23.66 12.99 -25.93
CA LEU A 400 22.24 12.85 -25.58
C LEU A 400 21.34 13.03 -26.81
N LEU A 401 21.54 14.08 -27.60
CA LEU A 401 20.69 14.36 -28.75
C LEU A 401 20.78 13.25 -29.81
N SER A 402 21.98 12.72 -30.03
CA SER A 402 22.19 11.63 -30.99
C SER A 402 21.68 10.29 -30.45
N GLY A 403 21.95 9.98 -29.18
CA GLY A 403 21.54 8.72 -28.55
C GLY A 403 20.04 8.61 -28.29
N LEU A 404 19.32 9.73 -28.32
CA LEU A 404 17.87 9.82 -28.09
C LEU A 404 17.09 10.26 -29.34
N ALA A 405 17.73 10.28 -30.51
CA ALA A 405 17.12 10.79 -31.74
C ALA A 405 15.86 10.01 -32.18
N ASP A 406 15.83 8.70 -31.89
CA ASP A 406 14.77 7.80 -32.33
C ASP A 406 13.66 7.59 -31.29
N LEU A 407 13.62 8.39 -30.21
CA LEU A 407 12.56 8.31 -29.21
C LEU A 407 11.19 8.55 -29.86
N ALA A 408 10.21 7.72 -29.48
CA ALA A 408 8.84 7.82 -29.97
C ALA A 408 7.86 8.00 -28.79
N PRO A 409 7.73 9.22 -28.24
CA PRO A 409 6.76 9.49 -27.18
C PRO A 409 5.33 9.13 -27.59
N GLN A 410 4.56 8.59 -26.64
CA GLN A 410 3.24 8.02 -26.87
C GLN A 410 2.13 8.82 -26.16
N GLU A 411 0.90 8.76 -26.66
CA GLU A 411 -0.23 9.35 -25.94
C GLU A 411 -0.39 8.70 -24.55
N SER A 412 -0.51 9.54 -23.53
CA SER A 412 -0.66 9.13 -22.13
C SER A 412 -2.02 9.54 -21.59
N GLN A 413 -2.67 8.63 -20.86
CA GLN A 413 -3.91 8.92 -20.13
C GLN A 413 -3.66 9.50 -18.72
N ILE A 414 -2.42 9.39 -18.22
CA ILE A 414 -2.05 9.91 -16.90
C ILE A 414 -1.35 11.26 -17.08
N PRO A 415 -1.90 12.37 -16.55
CA PRO A 415 -1.27 13.68 -16.62
C PRO A 415 0.15 13.68 -16.03
N PHE A 416 1.10 14.25 -16.78
CA PHE A 416 2.48 14.41 -16.37
C PHE A 416 2.74 15.88 -16.03
N PHE A 417 3.16 16.17 -14.80
CA PHE A 417 3.63 17.50 -14.41
C PHE A 417 5.16 17.57 -14.50
N SER A 418 5.67 18.42 -15.39
CA SER A 418 7.10 18.60 -15.63
C SER A 418 7.72 19.56 -14.64
N THR A 419 8.75 19.08 -13.94
CA THR A 419 9.57 19.90 -13.04
C THR A 419 10.60 20.75 -13.77
N VAL A 420 10.83 20.47 -15.07
CA VAL A 420 11.66 21.28 -15.97
C VAL A 420 10.94 22.55 -16.39
N THR A 421 9.67 22.43 -16.77
CA THR A 421 8.86 23.55 -17.28
C THR A 421 8.02 24.23 -16.21
N GLY A 422 7.71 23.51 -15.12
CA GLY A 422 6.80 23.99 -14.07
C GLY A 422 5.33 23.91 -14.47
N ASP A 423 4.97 23.10 -15.46
CA ASP A 423 3.59 22.93 -15.96
C ASP A 423 3.32 21.49 -16.43
N TRP A 424 2.07 21.21 -16.79
CA TRP A 424 1.67 19.98 -17.48
C TRP A 424 2.31 19.92 -18.87
N ILE A 425 2.89 18.77 -19.21
CA ILE A 425 3.57 18.59 -20.50
C ILE A 425 2.81 17.61 -21.39
N ALA A 426 2.75 17.91 -22.69
CA ALA A 426 2.21 16.97 -23.67
C ALA A 426 3.24 15.86 -23.92
N PRO A 427 2.82 14.59 -24.05
CA PRO A 427 3.76 13.50 -24.29
C PRO A 427 4.66 13.70 -25.51
N ALA A 428 4.14 14.31 -26.58
CA ALA A 428 4.90 14.61 -27.80
C ALA A 428 6.10 15.53 -27.57
N ASP A 429 6.11 16.31 -26.48
CA ASP A 429 7.22 17.21 -26.13
C ASP A 429 8.33 16.51 -25.34
N LEU A 430 8.21 15.21 -25.02
CA LEU A 430 9.22 14.41 -24.30
C LEU A 430 10.30 13.86 -25.23
N ASP A 431 10.82 14.71 -26.11
CA ASP A 431 11.83 14.38 -27.11
C ASP A 431 13.28 14.44 -26.54
N ALA A 432 14.27 14.20 -27.40
CA ALA A 432 15.68 14.28 -27.03
C ALA A 432 16.08 15.65 -26.44
N GLN A 433 15.50 16.75 -26.92
CA GLN A 433 15.78 18.10 -26.42
C GLN A 433 15.21 18.29 -25.02
N TYR A 434 14.04 17.72 -24.75
CA TYR A 434 13.47 17.71 -23.42
C TYR A 434 14.36 16.97 -22.43
N TRP A 435 14.80 15.75 -22.76
CA TRP A 435 15.66 14.97 -21.86
C TRP A 435 17.04 15.59 -21.67
N TYR A 436 17.58 16.29 -22.66
CA TYR A 436 18.77 17.14 -22.50
C TYR A 436 18.50 18.32 -21.54
N ARG A 437 17.37 19.01 -21.67
CA ARG A 437 16.99 20.15 -20.80
C ARG A 437 16.66 19.72 -19.37
N ASN A 438 16.16 18.50 -19.19
CA ASN A 438 15.90 17.90 -17.88
C ASN A 438 17.21 17.66 -17.10
N LEU A 439 18.31 17.36 -17.81
CA LEU A 439 19.63 17.16 -17.20
C LEU A 439 20.34 18.49 -16.98
#